data_AF-A0A3M6VSR0-F1
#
_entry.id   AF-A0A3M6VSR0-F1
#
_cell.length_a   1.000
_cell.length_b   1.000
_cell.length_c   1.000
_cell.angle_alpha   90.00
_cell.angle_beta   90.00
_cell.angle_gamma   90.00
#
_symmetry.space_group_name_H-M   'P 1'
#
loop_
_entity.id
_entity.type
_entity.pdbx_description
1 polymer ?
#
loop_
_entity_poly.entity_id
_entity_poly.type
_entity_poly.pdbx_seq_one_letter_code
_entity_poly.pdbx_strand_id
1 'polypeptide(L)'
;MTTTFDYCWAESGVDGSSWLQSKMIWGSTNDAYNGGMTHAAFADAAQLHWSLLSQLDLPYNEEDTAQPSEVTLANACSNSTADDAAASISGWEQVVGRSCENSSDSTELLKLALQQQPISVAINSDGSFDANKGGIYACPNDGDFVSSTDINHAVVLVGYGSDGTTDYWIIKNSYGTNWGEKGFLRLATDSNINCGLTLAGLAHTAVDSGGAIKFLGMAPESWIILGIAVAVVTVFLTVIGVLYASRQRNAYRVAL
;
A
#
# COMPACT_ATOMS: atom_id res chain seq x y z
N MET A 1 -10.77 -9.56 17.26
CA MET A 1 -11.89 -8.65 16.92
C MET A 1 -12.92 -9.36 16.06
N THR A 2 -14.19 -8.99 16.18
CA THR A 2 -15.28 -9.55 15.36
C THR A 2 -16.05 -8.41 14.70
N THR A 3 -16.35 -8.50 13.41
CA THR A 3 -17.14 -7.48 12.69
C THR A 3 -18.15 -8.14 11.77
N THR A 4 -19.34 -7.53 11.70
CA THR A 4 -20.39 -7.95 10.76
C THR A 4 -20.18 -7.22 9.43
N PHE A 5 -20.13 -7.99 8.35
CA PHE A 5 -20.05 -7.50 6.98
C PHE A 5 -21.40 -7.76 6.31
N ASP A 6 -21.89 -6.75 5.60
CA ASP A 6 -23.11 -6.84 4.80
C ASP A 6 -22.72 -6.97 3.33
N TYR A 7 -23.33 -7.91 2.63
CA TYR A 7 -23.11 -8.16 1.21
C TYR A 7 -24.46 -8.06 0.50
N CYS A 8 -24.98 -6.83 0.37
CA CYS A 8 -26.28 -6.57 -0.24
C CYS A 8 -26.43 -7.10 -1.67
N TRP A 9 -25.32 -7.28 -2.39
CA TRP A 9 -25.29 -7.86 -3.74
C TRP A 9 -25.39 -9.40 -3.74
N ALA A 10 -25.26 -10.04 -2.58
CA ALA A 10 -25.30 -11.50 -2.41
C ALA A 10 -26.66 -12.04 -1.93
N GLU A 11 -27.71 -11.21 -1.90
CA GLU A 11 -29.04 -11.62 -1.41
C GLU A 11 -29.66 -12.79 -2.21
N SER A 12 -29.41 -12.86 -3.51
CA SER A 12 -29.85 -13.95 -4.39
C SER A 12 -28.94 -15.18 -4.38
N GLY A 13 -27.90 -15.17 -3.53
CA GLY A 13 -26.78 -16.10 -3.62
C GLY A 13 -25.75 -15.66 -4.68
N VAL A 14 -24.58 -16.29 -4.62
CA VAL A 14 -23.45 -16.01 -5.50
C VAL A 14 -22.96 -17.32 -6.09
N ASP A 15 -22.93 -17.40 -7.41
CA ASP A 15 -22.45 -18.57 -8.12
C ASP A 15 -20.98 -18.85 -7.78
N GLY A 16 -20.62 -20.13 -7.66
CA GLY A 16 -19.28 -20.53 -7.24
C GLY A 16 -18.90 -20.12 -5.81
N SER A 17 -19.83 -19.67 -4.97
CA SER A 17 -19.54 -19.30 -3.58
C SER A 17 -20.77 -19.48 -2.68
N SER A 18 -21.28 -20.72 -2.62
CA SER A 18 -22.52 -21.05 -1.87
C SER A 18 -22.45 -20.80 -0.35
N TRP A 19 -21.24 -20.66 0.19
CA TRP A 19 -21.00 -20.33 1.59
C TRP A 19 -21.21 -18.83 1.89
N LEU A 20 -21.15 -17.96 0.88
CA LEU A 20 -21.28 -16.52 1.03
C LEU A 20 -22.74 -16.16 1.27
N GLN A 21 -22.99 -15.50 2.40
CA GLN A 21 -24.31 -15.01 2.77
C GLN A 21 -24.36 -13.49 2.67
N SER A 22 -25.55 -12.93 2.49
CA SER A 22 -25.77 -11.47 2.46
C SER A 22 -25.38 -10.76 3.76
N LYS A 23 -25.18 -11.49 4.86
CA LYS A 23 -24.65 -10.98 6.12
C LYS A 23 -23.75 -12.02 6.73
N MET A 24 -22.49 -11.68 6.98
CA MET A 24 -21.51 -12.58 7.59
C MET A 24 -20.81 -11.92 8.76
N ILE A 25 -20.43 -12.73 9.74
CA ILE A 25 -19.62 -12.29 10.87
C ILE A 25 -18.20 -12.82 10.66
N TRP A 26 -17.25 -11.91 10.52
CA TRP A 26 -15.84 -12.23 10.40
C TRP A 26 -15.15 -12.00 11.72
N GLY A 27 -14.62 -13.07 12.31
CA GLY A 27 -13.75 -13.02 13.48
C GLY A 27 -12.30 -13.09 13.06
N SER A 28 -11.48 -12.16 13.53
CA SER A 28 -10.04 -12.12 13.25
C SER A 28 -9.24 -11.93 14.53
N THR A 29 -8.11 -12.62 14.59
CA THR A 29 -7.00 -12.28 15.47
C THR A 29 -5.76 -12.24 14.58
N ASN A 30 -5.04 -11.12 14.59
CA ASN A 30 -3.75 -11.04 13.91
C ASN A 30 -2.69 -11.70 14.80
N ASP A 31 -2.01 -12.71 14.26
CA ASP A 31 -0.93 -13.44 14.93
C ASP A 31 0.37 -13.32 14.11
N ALA A 32 0.66 -12.09 13.69
CA ALA A 32 1.82 -11.72 12.90
C ALA A 32 2.07 -12.69 11.73
N TYR A 33 3.15 -13.48 11.80
CA TYR A 33 3.56 -14.43 10.76
C TYR A 33 2.60 -15.61 10.56
N ASN A 34 1.79 -15.94 11.57
CA ASN A 34 0.78 -17.01 11.45
C ASN A 34 -0.51 -16.53 10.76
N GLY A 35 -0.54 -15.27 10.32
CA GLY A 35 -1.61 -14.70 9.54
C GLY A 35 -2.53 -13.78 10.33
N GLY A 36 -3.49 -13.23 9.63
CA GLY A 36 -4.41 -12.22 10.14
C GLY A 36 -5.33 -11.71 9.03
N MET A 37 -6.25 -10.81 9.39
CA MET A 37 -7.11 -10.14 8.41
C MET A 37 -6.81 -8.65 8.36
N THR A 38 -6.87 -8.09 7.15
CA THR A 38 -6.53 -6.69 6.88
C THR A 38 -7.43 -5.72 7.64
N HIS A 39 -8.73 -6.01 7.71
CA HIS A 39 -9.66 -5.21 8.50
C HIS A 39 -9.36 -5.21 10.00
N ALA A 40 -8.83 -6.31 10.54
CA ALA A 40 -8.43 -6.37 11.94
C ALA A 40 -7.19 -5.51 12.18
N ALA A 41 -6.22 -5.52 11.25
CA ALA A 41 -5.06 -4.64 11.33
C ALA A 41 -5.46 -3.16 11.30
N PHE A 42 -6.40 -2.79 10.41
CA PHE A 42 -6.91 -1.41 10.35
C PHE A 42 -7.70 -1.03 11.59
N ALA A 43 -8.49 -1.96 12.12
CA ALA A 43 -9.28 -1.71 13.31
C ALA A 43 -8.42 -1.56 14.57
N ASP A 44 -7.41 -2.43 14.74
CA ASP A 44 -6.46 -2.34 15.84
C ASP A 44 -5.70 -1.01 15.75
N ALA A 45 -5.22 -0.63 14.57
CA ALA A 45 -4.54 0.65 14.36
C ALA A 45 -5.44 1.85 14.69
N ALA A 46 -6.71 1.82 14.28
CA ALA A 46 -7.67 2.89 14.54
C ALA A 46 -8.10 2.98 16.01
N GLN A 47 -8.39 1.85 16.65
CA GLN A 47 -8.89 1.80 18.03
C GLN A 47 -7.81 2.08 19.06
N LEU A 48 -6.59 1.60 18.81
CA LEU A 48 -5.45 1.80 19.68
C LEU A 48 -4.72 3.12 19.39
N HIS A 49 -5.20 3.88 18.40
CA HIS A 49 -4.60 5.13 17.93
C HIS A 49 -3.11 4.96 17.61
N TRP A 50 -2.77 3.85 16.94
CA TRP A 50 -1.39 3.57 16.58
C TRP A 50 -0.92 4.51 15.47
N SER A 51 0.28 5.04 15.70
CA SER A 51 1.06 5.75 14.70
C SER A 51 1.89 4.75 13.90
N LEU A 52 1.96 4.92 12.58
CA LEU A 52 2.75 4.11 11.68
C LEU A 52 4.08 4.81 11.43
N LEU A 53 5.18 4.17 11.82
CA LEU A 53 6.53 4.66 11.52
C LEU A 53 6.89 4.39 10.05
N SER A 54 7.81 5.20 9.50
CA SER A 54 8.33 4.96 8.17
C SER A 54 9.23 3.72 8.15
N GLN A 55 9.40 3.10 6.98
CA GLN A 55 10.36 2.00 6.79
C GLN A 55 11.81 2.41 7.11
N LEU A 56 12.14 3.71 7.05
CA LEU A 56 13.46 4.21 7.40
C LEU A 56 13.67 4.21 8.92
N ASP A 57 12.61 4.51 9.67
CA ASP A 57 12.63 4.59 11.13
C ASP A 57 12.39 3.22 11.79
N LEU A 58 11.59 2.37 11.14
CA LEU A 58 11.35 0.97 11.51
C LEU A 58 11.53 0.03 10.30
N PRO A 59 12.77 -0.37 9.97
CA PRO A 59 13.03 -1.27 8.87
C PRO A 59 12.42 -2.67 9.08
N TYR A 60 11.87 -3.23 8.01
CA TYR A 60 11.40 -4.61 7.96
C TYR A 60 12.56 -5.60 8.15
N ASN A 61 12.36 -6.61 8.99
CA ASN A 61 13.33 -7.66 9.27
C ASN A 61 12.64 -9.04 9.25
N GLU A 62 13.00 -9.87 8.27
CA GLU A 62 12.50 -11.25 8.15
C GLU A 62 13.14 -12.21 9.18
N GLU A 63 14.29 -11.86 9.77
CA GLU A 63 15.01 -12.72 10.72
C GLU A 63 14.42 -12.68 12.15
N ASP A 64 13.53 -11.73 12.46
CA ASP A 64 12.77 -11.67 13.73
C ASP A 64 11.62 -12.71 13.80
N THR A 65 11.69 -13.75 12.97
CA THR A 65 10.73 -14.85 12.84
C THR A 65 10.77 -15.85 14.00
N ALA A 66 11.72 -15.69 14.95
CA ALA A 66 11.86 -16.55 16.12
C ALA A 66 11.39 -15.91 17.43
N GLN A 67 10.58 -14.84 17.36
CA GLN A 67 10.34 -13.79 18.34
C GLN A 67 11.10 -12.54 17.86
N PRO A 68 10.44 -11.38 17.62
CA PRO A 68 11.17 -10.14 17.79
C PRO A 68 11.79 -10.24 19.17
N SER A 69 13.08 -9.91 19.34
CA SER A 69 13.48 -9.65 20.72
C SER A 69 12.46 -8.61 21.21
N GLU A 70 11.61 -8.94 22.19
CA GLU A 70 10.54 -8.02 22.65
C GLU A 70 11.15 -6.63 22.87
N VAL A 71 12.43 -6.62 23.25
CA VAL A 71 13.34 -5.49 23.34
C VAL A 71 13.46 -4.65 22.06
N THR A 72 13.63 -5.18 20.84
CA THR A 72 13.78 -4.36 19.61
C THR A 72 12.48 -3.63 19.26
N LEU A 73 11.35 -4.36 19.24
CA LEU A 73 10.04 -3.78 18.91
C LEU A 73 9.55 -2.88 20.05
N ALA A 74 9.73 -3.28 21.32
CA ALA A 74 9.45 -2.42 22.45
C ALA A 74 10.34 -1.18 22.45
N ASN A 75 11.63 -1.27 22.12
CA ASN A 75 12.50 -0.08 22.05
C ASN A 75 12.09 0.87 20.92
N ALA A 76 11.69 0.36 19.76
CA ALA A 76 11.19 1.20 18.67
C ALA A 76 9.87 1.91 19.04
N CYS A 77 8.93 1.19 19.66
CA CYS A 77 7.67 1.76 20.14
C CYS A 77 7.84 2.65 21.38
N SER A 78 8.89 2.45 22.19
CA SER A 78 9.15 3.22 23.42
C SER A 78 9.96 4.49 23.18
N ASN A 79 10.77 4.53 22.11
CA ASN A 79 11.62 5.68 21.77
C ASN A 79 11.04 6.58 20.67
N SER A 80 9.90 6.21 20.08
CA SER A 80 9.20 7.03 19.09
C SER A 80 8.19 7.95 19.77
N THR A 81 8.08 9.17 19.26
CA THR A 81 7.06 10.14 19.65
C THR A 81 6.00 10.27 18.56
N ALA A 82 4.87 10.90 18.85
CA ALA A 82 3.85 11.16 17.83
C ALA A 82 4.40 11.98 16.65
N ASP A 83 5.43 12.81 16.88
CA ASP A 83 6.08 13.61 15.83
C ASP A 83 6.91 12.75 14.86
N ASP A 84 7.17 11.48 15.17
CA ASP A 84 7.89 10.53 14.31
C ASP A 84 6.92 9.68 13.44
N ALA A 85 5.60 9.90 13.56
CA ALA A 85 4.58 9.16 12.82
C ALA A 85 4.59 9.52 11.34
N ALA A 86 4.82 8.56 10.45
CA ALA A 86 4.72 8.77 9.01
C ALA A 86 3.28 8.75 8.50
N ALA A 87 2.37 8.09 9.23
CA ALA A 87 0.93 8.06 8.97
C ALA A 87 0.18 7.58 10.20
N SER A 88 -1.14 7.76 10.20
CA SER A 88 -2.05 7.14 11.16
C SER A 88 -3.30 6.62 10.45
N ILE A 89 -3.96 5.64 11.08
CA ILE A 89 -5.25 5.14 10.61
C ILE A 89 -6.28 5.63 11.62
N SER A 90 -7.21 6.47 11.17
CA SER A 90 -8.25 7.02 12.06
C SER A 90 -9.52 6.18 12.06
N GLY A 91 -9.67 5.31 11.06
CA GLY A 91 -10.84 4.47 10.90
C GLY A 91 -10.68 3.49 9.74
N TRP A 92 -11.71 2.69 9.53
CA TRP A 92 -11.79 1.78 8.40
C TRP A 92 -13.27 1.48 8.12
N GLU A 93 -13.56 1.03 6.91
CA GLU A 93 -14.89 0.62 6.52
C GLU A 93 -14.87 -0.53 5.50
N GLN A 94 -15.98 -1.26 5.43
CA GLN A 94 -16.23 -2.17 4.33
C GLN A 94 -16.62 -1.38 3.08
N VAL A 95 -15.94 -1.62 1.97
CA VAL A 95 -16.17 -0.87 0.71
C VAL A 95 -17.18 -1.51 -0.23
N VAL A 96 -17.27 -2.84 -0.22
CA VAL A 96 -18.13 -3.57 -1.16
C VAL A 96 -19.21 -4.30 -0.36
N GLY A 97 -20.47 -4.05 -0.69
CA GLY A 97 -21.63 -4.73 -0.09
C GLY A 97 -22.30 -4.02 1.08
N ARG A 98 -21.69 -2.99 1.68
CA ARG A 98 -22.31 -2.21 2.76
C ARG A 98 -23.56 -1.46 2.30
N SER A 99 -23.54 -0.95 1.07
CA SER A 99 -24.68 -0.30 0.41
C SER A 99 -24.70 -0.69 -1.07
N CYS A 100 -25.87 -1.01 -1.59
CA CYS A 100 -26.12 -1.29 -3.01
C CYS A 100 -26.96 -0.19 -3.66
N GLU A 101 -26.99 1.02 -3.07
CA GLU A 101 -27.74 2.16 -3.63
C GLU A 101 -27.23 2.56 -5.02
N ASN A 102 -25.91 2.48 -5.24
CA ASN A 102 -25.29 2.84 -6.51
C ASN A 102 -25.29 1.70 -7.54
N SER A 103 -25.17 0.45 -7.08
CA SER A 103 -25.15 -0.74 -7.92
C SER A 103 -25.37 -2.00 -7.09
N SER A 104 -25.99 -3.02 -7.68
CA SER A 104 -26.04 -4.38 -7.15
C SER A 104 -24.94 -5.30 -7.73
N ASP A 105 -24.13 -4.79 -8.66
CA ASP A 105 -22.98 -5.51 -9.21
C ASP A 105 -21.74 -5.24 -8.33
N SER A 106 -21.22 -6.30 -7.72
CA SER A 106 -20.05 -6.26 -6.83
C SER A 106 -18.78 -5.79 -7.54
N THR A 107 -18.63 -6.09 -8.84
CA THR A 107 -17.52 -5.65 -9.69
C THR A 107 -17.56 -4.13 -9.85
N GLU A 108 -18.74 -3.57 -10.14
CA GLU A 108 -18.91 -2.13 -10.28
C GLU A 108 -18.73 -1.40 -8.94
N LEU A 109 -19.24 -1.95 -7.84
CA LEU A 109 -18.98 -1.40 -6.49
C LEU A 109 -17.48 -1.37 -6.18
N LEU A 110 -16.74 -2.42 -6.54
CA LEU A 110 -15.29 -2.49 -6.33
C LEU A 110 -14.54 -1.46 -7.21
N LYS A 111 -14.95 -1.27 -8.47
CA LYS A 111 -14.40 -0.20 -9.33
C LYS A 111 -14.65 1.19 -8.75
N LEU A 112 -15.86 1.45 -8.25
CA LEU A 112 -16.20 2.73 -7.60
C LEU A 112 -15.34 2.98 -6.37
N ALA A 113 -15.08 1.95 -5.56
CA ALA A 113 -14.19 2.07 -4.41
C ALA A 113 -12.75 2.37 -4.83
N LEU A 114 -12.25 1.76 -5.91
CA LEU A 114 -10.88 1.97 -6.40
C LEU A 114 -10.63 3.39 -6.90
N GLN A 115 -11.68 4.12 -7.32
CA GLN A 115 -11.54 5.51 -7.73
C GLN A 115 -11.13 6.43 -6.58
N GLN A 116 -11.33 6.00 -5.33
CA GLN A 116 -10.98 6.78 -4.14
C GLN A 116 -9.54 6.54 -3.72
N GLN A 117 -9.11 5.28 -3.64
CA GLN A 117 -7.77 4.87 -3.25
C GLN A 117 -7.52 3.38 -3.54
N PRO A 118 -6.26 2.92 -3.49
CA PRO A 118 -5.96 1.49 -3.44
C PRO A 118 -6.68 0.78 -2.27
N ILE A 119 -7.10 -0.46 -2.50
CA ILE A 119 -7.92 -1.23 -1.56
C ILE A 119 -7.14 -2.44 -1.08
N SER A 120 -7.18 -2.71 0.22
CA SER A 120 -6.64 -3.95 0.76
C SER A 120 -7.67 -5.06 0.59
N VAL A 121 -7.27 -6.11 -0.13
CA VAL A 121 -8.15 -7.18 -0.59
C VAL A 121 -7.53 -8.52 -0.23
N ALA A 122 -8.34 -9.58 -0.25
CA ALA A 122 -7.85 -10.94 -0.14
C ALA A 122 -8.21 -11.74 -1.39
N ILE A 123 -7.36 -12.67 -1.77
CA ILE A 123 -7.55 -13.55 -2.93
C ILE A 123 -7.25 -15.00 -2.56
N ASN A 124 -7.68 -15.92 -3.41
CA ASN A 124 -7.14 -17.28 -3.42
C ASN A 124 -5.76 -17.29 -4.10
N SER A 125 -4.73 -17.73 -3.37
CA SER A 125 -3.36 -17.90 -3.89
C SER A 125 -2.94 -19.36 -4.07
N ASP A 126 -3.89 -20.27 -4.24
CA ASP A 126 -3.60 -21.69 -4.46
C ASP A 126 -3.13 -21.97 -5.89
N GLY A 127 -2.72 -23.22 -6.13
CA GLY A 127 -2.40 -23.72 -7.46
C GLY A 127 -1.12 -23.10 -8.02
N SER A 128 -1.24 -22.34 -9.12
CA SER A 128 -0.10 -21.85 -9.89
C SER A 128 0.37 -20.43 -9.51
N PHE A 129 -0.22 -19.85 -8.46
CA PHE A 129 0.02 -18.46 -8.05
C PHE A 129 1.50 -18.17 -7.78
N ASP A 130 2.18 -19.03 -7.01
CA ASP A 130 3.60 -18.87 -6.66
C ASP A 130 4.52 -18.90 -7.90
N ALA A 131 4.11 -19.64 -8.92
CA ALA A 131 4.85 -19.80 -10.17
C ALA A 131 4.57 -18.68 -11.18
N ASN A 132 3.69 -17.73 -10.88
CA ASN A 132 3.28 -16.68 -11.81
C ASN A 132 4.47 -15.89 -12.36
N LYS A 133 4.56 -15.81 -13.69
CA LYS A 133 5.58 -15.07 -14.45
C LYS A 133 5.01 -13.88 -15.22
N GLY A 134 3.72 -13.59 -15.05
CA GLY A 134 3.01 -12.53 -15.75
C GLY A 134 2.02 -13.02 -16.79
N GLY A 135 1.39 -12.08 -17.50
CA GLY A 135 0.16 -12.33 -18.26
C GLY A 135 -1.10 -12.07 -17.44
N ILE A 136 -2.26 -12.31 -18.06
CA ILE A 136 -3.54 -12.28 -17.36
C ILE A 136 -3.73 -13.64 -16.68
N TYR A 137 -3.67 -13.62 -15.35
CA TYR A 137 -3.84 -14.77 -14.49
C TYR A 137 -5.32 -15.09 -14.30
N ALA A 138 -5.68 -16.36 -14.46
CA ALA A 138 -7.03 -16.84 -14.15
C ALA A 138 -7.11 -17.26 -12.68
N CYS A 139 -8.21 -16.92 -12.03
CA CYS A 139 -8.45 -17.37 -10.66
C CYS A 139 -8.46 -18.91 -10.58
N PRO A 140 -7.89 -19.53 -9.53
CA PRO A 140 -8.01 -20.97 -9.33
C PRO A 140 -9.47 -21.44 -9.34
N ASN A 141 -9.70 -22.64 -9.85
CA ASN A 141 -11.03 -23.26 -9.99
C ASN A 141 -12.05 -22.38 -10.72
N ASP A 142 -11.60 -21.52 -11.63
CA ASP A 142 -12.45 -20.56 -12.36
C ASP A 142 -13.30 -19.67 -11.43
N GLY A 143 -12.78 -19.38 -10.22
CA GLY A 143 -13.47 -18.58 -9.21
C GLY A 143 -14.55 -19.33 -8.44
N ASP A 144 -14.62 -20.66 -8.52
CA ASP A 144 -15.46 -21.50 -7.67
C ASP A 144 -14.73 -21.89 -6.37
N PHE A 145 -15.32 -21.45 -5.25
CA PHE A 145 -14.80 -21.63 -3.90
C PHE A 145 -15.85 -22.30 -3.03
N VAL A 146 -15.45 -23.43 -2.44
CA VAL A 146 -16.32 -24.23 -1.57
C VAL A 146 -16.38 -23.65 -0.15
N SER A 147 -15.40 -22.83 0.25
CA SER A 147 -15.29 -22.28 1.59
C SER A 147 -14.68 -20.87 1.60
N SER A 148 -15.03 -20.09 2.62
CA SER A 148 -14.35 -18.81 2.91
C SER A 148 -12.85 -18.96 3.15
N THR A 149 -12.40 -20.14 3.57
CA THR A 149 -10.99 -20.45 3.84
C THR A 149 -10.14 -20.56 2.57
N ASP A 150 -10.78 -20.69 1.41
CA ASP A 150 -10.09 -20.73 0.12
C ASP A 150 -9.53 -19.34 -0.22
N ILE A 151 -10.00 -18.28 0.46
CA ILE A 151 -9.43 -16.94 0.38
C ILE A 151 -8.36 -16.80 1.47
N ASN A 152 -7.10 -16.83 1.07
CA ASN A 152 -5.98 -17.10 1.98
C ASN A 152 -4.79 -16.14 1.86
N HIS A 153 -4.81 -15.20 0.91
CA HIS A 153 -3.69 -14.27 0.71
C HIS A 153 -4.14 -12.82 0.62
N ALA A 154 -3.50 -11.95 1.39
CA ALA A 154 -3.79 -10.52 1.43
C ALA A 154 -2.89 -9.75 0.46
N VAL A 155 -3.49 -8.91 -0.38
CA VAL A 155 -2.83 -8.12 -1.41
C VAL A 155 -3.45 -6.72 -1.51
N VAL A 156 -2.94 -5.88 -2.41
CA VAL A 156 -3.48 -4.53 -2.63
C VAL A 156 -3.98 -4.40 -4.05
N LEU A 157 -5.26 -4.10 -4.21
CA LEU A 157 -5.87 -3.77 -5.48
C LEU A 157 -5.57 -2.30 -5.82
N VAL A 158 -4.94 -2.07 -6.97
CA VAL A 158 -4.43 -0.74 -7.36
C VAL A 158 -5.03 -0.22 -8.67
N GLY A 159 -5.80 -1.03 -9.38
CA GLY A 159 -6.45 -0.60 -10.61
C GLY A 159 -7.14 -1.75 -11.34
N TYR A 160 -7.62 -1.43 -12.53
CA TYR A 160 -8.23 -2.36 -13.47
C TYR A 160 -7.92 -1.90 -14.90
N GLY A 161 -8.08 -2.80 -15.87
CA GLY A 161 -7.84 -2.52 -17.28
C GLY A 161 -8.48 -3.58 -18.16
N SER A 162 -8.22 -3.47 -19.46
CA SER A 162 -8.68 -4.40 -20.48
C SER A 162 -7.61 -4.50 -21.56
N ASP A 163 -7.39 -5.70 -22.10
CA ASP A 163 -6.55 -5.89 -23.29
C ASP A 163 -7.37 -5.86 -24.59
N GLY A 164 -8.65 -5.54 -24.50
CA GLY A 164 -9.62 -5.55 -25.61
C GLY A 164 -10.39 -6.86 -25.74
N THR A 165 -9.93 -7.93 -25.07
CA THR A 165 -10.61 -9.23 -25.01
C THR A 165 -10.97 -9.66 -23.60
N THR A 166 -10.08 -9.40 -22.64
CA THR A 166 -10.21 -9.81 -21.25
C THR A 166 -10.04 -8.59 -20.35
N ASP A 167 -11.05 -8.33 -19.52
CA ASP A 167 -10.95 -7.36 -18.45
C ASP A 167 -10.18 -7.95 -17.27
N TYR A 168 -9.38 -7.13 -16.61
CA TYR A 168 -8.51 -7.57 -15.53
C TYR A 168 -8.34 -6.53 -14.43
N TRP A 169 -8.09 -7.03 -13.22
CA TRP A 169 -7.64 -6.29 -12.06
C TRP A 169 -6.13 -6.16 -12.03
N ILE A 170 -5.60 -5.05 -11.54
CA ILE A 170 -4.18 -4.82 -11.31
C ILE A 170 -3.94 -4.88 -9.81
N ILE A 171 -3.18 -5.88 -9.37
CA ILE A 171 -2.93 -6.18 -7.97
C ILE A 171 -1.44 -6.05 -7.69
N LYS A 172 -1.09 -5.35 -6.61
CA LYS A 172 0.26 -5.29 -6.07
C LYS A 172 0.44 -6.42 -5.04
N ASN A 173 1.42 -7.30 -5.28
CA ASN A 173 1.79 -8.38 -4.38
C ASN A 173 3.00 -7.98 -3.50
N SER A 174 3.31 -8.81 -2.50
CA SER A 174 4.42 -8.63 -1.55
C SER A 174 5.60 -9.60 -1.77
N TYR A 175 5.58 -10.42 -2.82
CA TYR A 175 6.64 -11.42 -3.11
C TYR A 175 7.85 -10.89 -3.90
N GLY A 176 8.09 -9.58 -3.78
CA GLY A 176 9.20 -8.91 -4.47
C GLY A 176 9.01 -8.75 -5.98
N THR A 177 9.98 -8.10 -6.62
CA THR A 177 9.88 -7.68 -8.04
C THR A 177 10.16 -8.80 -9.04
N ASN A 178 10.71 -9.94 -8.59
CA ASN A 178 10.99 -11.09 -9.46
C ASN A 178 9.74 -11.97 -9.69
N TRP A 179 8.68 -11.76 -8.91
CA TRP A 179 7.42 -12.47 -9.04
C TRP A 179 6.46 -11.71 -9.97
N GLY A 180 5.69 -12.43 -10.78
CA GLY A 180 4.70 -11.85 -11.69
C GLY A 180 5.29 -10.78 -12.62
N GLU A 181 4.53 -9.71 -12.82
CA GLU A 181 4.93 -8.56 -13.64
C GLU A 181 5.56 -7.48 -12.77
N LYS A 182 6.83 -7.65 -12.40
CA LYS A 182 7.56 -6.73 -11.52
C LYS A 182 6.92 -6.58 -10.13
N GLY A 183 6.39 -7.67 -9.57
CA GLY A 183 5.66 -7.69 -8.30
C GLY A 183 4.16 -7.41 -8.42
N PHE A 184 3.65 -7.25 -9.64
CA PHE A 184 2.22 -7.06 -9.91
C PHE A 184 1.60 -8.28 -10.58
N LEU A 185 0.29 -8.37 -10.44
CA LEU A 185 -0.57 -9.37 -11.04
C LEU A 185 -1.66 -8.67 -11.86
N ARG A 186 -1.87 -9.14 -13.08
CA ARG A 186 -3.11 -8.88 -13.82
C ARG A 186 -4.01 -10.08 -13.63
N LEU A 187 -5.07 -9.93 -12.84
CA LEU A 187 -6.03 -11.01 -12.54
C LEU A 187 -7.27 -10.83 -13.40
N ALA A 188 -7.69 -11.85 -14.16
CA ALA A 188 -8.92 -11.81 -14.93
C ALA A 188 -10.13 -11.51 -14.03
N THR A 189 -11.05 -10.67 -14.51
CA THR A 189 -12.34 -10.50 -13.85
C THR A 189 -13.18 -11.76 -13.97
N ASP A 190 -13.95 -12.11 -12.95
CA ASP A 190 -14.94 -13.20 -12.99
C ASP A 190 -16.32 -12.71 -12.55
N SER A 191 -17.35 -13.53 -12.80
CA SER A 191 -18.74 -13.21 -12.46
C SER A 191 -19.15 -13.59 -11.03
N ASN A 192 -18.23 -14.16 -10.25
CA ASN A 192 -18.51 -14.69 -8.92
C ASN A 192 -18.12 -13.61 -7.88
N ILE A 193 -16.98 -13.80 -7.22
CA ILE A 193 -16.45 -12.89 -6.20
C ILE A 193 -15.13 -12.24 -6.62
N ASN A 194 -14.82 -12.24 -7.92
CA ASN A 194 -13.55 -11.75 -8.49
C ASN A 194 -12.35 -12.33 -7.72
N CYS A 195 -12.26 -13.65 -7.62
CA CYS A 195 -11.23 -14.37 -6.86
C CYS A 195 -11.10 -14.01 -5.37
N GLY A 196 -12.13 -13.41 -4.76
CA GLY A 196 -12.14 -12.95 -3.36
C GLY A 196 -12.09 -11.43 -3.19
N LEU A 197 -11.80 -10.69 -4.27
CA LEU A 197 -11.62 -9.24 -4.22
C LEU A 197 -12.86 -8.48 -3.74
N THR A 198 -14.07 -9.02 -3.92
CA THR A 198 -15.32 -8.36 -3.53
C THR A 198 -15.62 -8.43 -2.02
N LEU A 199 -14.79 -9.14 -1.25
CA LEU A 199 -14.88 -9.24 0.22
C LEU A 199 -14.06 -8.15 0.94
N ALA A 200 -13.64 -7.12 0.20
CA ALA A 200 -12.63 -6.17 0.64
C ALA A 200 -13.08 -5.15 1.70
N GLY A 201 -12.09 -4.68 2.46
CA GLY A 201 -12.18 -3.54 3.37
C GLY A 201 -11.22 -2.42 2.96
N LEU A 202 -11.51 -1.20 3.41
CA LEU A 202 -10.73 0.00 3.12
C LEU A 202 -10.38 0.70 4.43
N ALA A 203 -9.13 1.15 4.54
CA ALA A 203 -8.67 1.95 5.67
C ALA A 203 -8.84 3.45 5.38
N HIS A 204 -9.35 4.18 6.37
CA HIS A 204 -9.29 5.64 6.39
C HIS A 204 -7.94 6.03 6.95
N THR A 205 -6.99 6.29 6.05
CA THR A 205 -5.64 6.71 6.40
C THR A 205 -5.58 8.22 6.48
N ALA A 206 -5.15 8.76 7.61
CA ALA A 206 -4.68 10.13 7.70
C ALA A 206 -3.16 10.09 7.55
N VAL A 207 -2.65 10.65 6.45
CA VAL A 207 -1.22 10.93 6.36
C VAL A 207 -0.95 12.14 7.25
N ASP A 208 -0.70 11.85 8.52
CA ASP A 208 0.07 12.73 9.37
C ASP A 208 1.44 12.85 8.70
N SER A 209 1.78 14.04 8.20
CA SER A 209 3.11 14.29 7.63
C SER A 209 4.17 14.36 8.75
N GLY A 210 4.10 13.48 9.73
CA GLY A 210 4.73 13.62 11.03
C GLY A 210 6.22 13.85 10.86
N GLY A 211 6.63 15.01 11.36
CA GLY A 211 7.98 15.50 11.27
C GLY A 211 8.42 15.80 9.84
N ALA A 212 8.94 17.00 9.60
CA ALA A 212 9.55 17.33 8.32
C ALA A 212 10.57 16.25 7.92
N ILE A 213 10.36 15.58 6.76
CA ILE A 213 11.22 14.50 6.27
C ILE A 213 12.69 14.93 6.33
N LYS A 214 13.48 14.25 7.17
CA LYS A 214 14.91 14.51 7.29
C LYS A 214 15.66 13.85 6.13
N PHE A 215 15.83 14.56 5.02
CA PHE A 215 16.61 14.05 3.90
C PHE A 215 18.11 14.02 4.28
N LEU A 216 18.75 12.84 4.22
CA LEU A 216 20.14 12.61 4.67
C LEU A 216 20.39 13.12 6.10
N GLY A 217 19.42 12.94 7.01
CA GLY A 217 19.57 13.31 8.42
C GLY A 217 19.45 14.80 8.73
N MET A 218 19.09 15.64 7.76
CA MET A 218 18.87 17.08 7.96
C MET A 218 17.44 17.48 7.64
N ALA A 219 16.87 18.37 8.45
CA ALA A 219 15.55 18.95 8.21
C ALA A 219 15.53 19.78 6.91
N PRO A 220 14.37 19.95 6.25
CA PRO A 220 14.24 20.77 5.04
C PRO A 220 14.77 22.20 5.20
N GLU A 221 14.61 22.81 6.38
CA GLU A 221 15.14 24.14 6.69
C GLU A 221 16.68 24.18 6.60
N SER A 222 17.35 23.15 7.10
CA SER A 222 18.81 23.02 7.00
C SER A 222 19.27 22.88 5.55
N TRP A 223 18.50 22.20 4.71
CA TRP A 223 18.76 22.10 3.27
C TRP A 223 18.57 23.43 2.55
N ILE A 224 17.56 24.22 2.92
CA ILE A 224 17.37 25.57 2.38
C ILE A 224 18.58 26.44 2.73
N ILE A 225 19.05 26.40 3.98
CA ILE A 225 20.24 27.15 4.43
C ILE A 225 21.49 26.70 3.65
N LEU A 226 21.70 25.38 3.50
CA LEU A 226 22.82 24.84 2.73
C LEU A 226 22.75 25.27 1.27
N GLY A 227 21.57 25.24 0.66
CA GLY A 227 21.35 25.70 -0.72
C GLY A 227 21.68 27.17 -0.91
N ILE A 228 21.27 28.03 0.03
CA ILE A 228 21.61 29.47 0.02
C ILE A 228 23.14 29.65 0.15
N ALA A 229 23.78 28.94 1.08
CA ALA A 229 25.22 29.04 1.28
C ALA A 229 26.02 28.64 0.02
N VAL A 230 25.65 27.52 -0.61
CA VAL A 230 26.25 27.06 -1.87
C VAL A 230 26.05 28.09 -2.99
N ALA A 231 24.85 28.67 -3.10
CA ALA A 231 24.58 29.70 -4.10
C ALA A 231 25.43 30.96 -3.90
N VAL A 232 25.54 31.47 -2.66
CA VAL A 232 26.37 32.65 -2.34
C VAL A 232 27.84 32.41 -2.65
N VAL A 233 28.38 31.25 -2.24
CA VAL A 233 29.78 30.89 -2.52
C VAL A 233 30.02 30.79 -4.03
N THR A 234 29.08 30.18 -4.77
CA THR A 234 29.17 30.04 -6.24
C THR A 234 29.20 31.41 -6.92
N VAL A 235 28.31 32.33 -6.53
CA VAL A 235 28.28 33.70 -7.07
C VAL A 235 29.59 34.42 -6.76
N PHE A 236 30.08 34.33 -5.52
CA PHE A 236 31.32 34.98 -5.10
C PHE A 236 32.53 34.48 -5.90
N LEU A 237 32.70 33.16 -6.04
CA LEU A 237 33.78 32.56 -6.84
C LEU A 237 33.66 32.94 -8.32
N THR A 238 32.44 33.02 -8.86
CA THR A 238 32.19 33.47 -10.23
C THR A 238 32.64 34.92 -10.44
N VAL A 239 32.32 35.82 -9.50
CA VAL A 239 32.75 37.23 -9.55
C VAL A 239 34.27 37.33 -9.48
N ILE A 240 34.93 36.60 -8.58
CA ILE A 240 36.41 36.55 -8.51
C ILE A 240 37.00 36.08 -9.84
N GLY A 241 36.45 35.00 -10.42
CA GLY A 241 36.89 34.46 -11.70
C GLY A 241 36.78 35.49 -12.82
N VAL A 242 35.66 36.21 -12.90
CA VAL A 242 35.45 37.30 -13.88
C VAL A 242 36.43 38.45 -13.68
N LEU A 243 36.67 38.88 -12.43
CA LEU A 243 37.63 39.95 -12.12
C LEU A 243 39.06 39.54 -12.48
N TYR A 244 39.45 38.31 -12.16
CA TYR A 244 40.76 37.76 -12.52
C TYR A 244 40.94 37.70 -14.03
N ALA A 245 39.97 37.15 -14.76
CA ALA A 245 39.98 37.09 -16.22
C ALA A 245 40.03 38.49 -16.87
N SER A 246 39.28 39.46 -16.32
CA SER A 246 39.29 40.85 -16.77
C SER A 246 40.66 41.51 -16.57
N ARG A 247 41.29 41.31 -15.41
CA ARG A 247 42.66 41.79 -15.13
C ARG A 247 43.67 41.20 -16.10
N GLN A 248 43.63 39.88 -16.30
CA GLN A 248 44.51 39.20 -17.26
C GLN A 248 44.33 39.75 -18.67
N ARG A 249 43.08 39.86 -19.15
CA ARG A 249 42.77 40.44 -20.47
C ARG A 249 43.30 41.86 -20.63
N ASN A 250 43.17 42.70 -19.60
CA ASN A 250 43.68 44.07 -19.64
C ASN A 250 45.21 44.11 -19.66
N ALA A 251 45.90 43.21 -18.94
CA ALA A 251 47.35 43.08 -19.00
C ALA A 251 47.83 42.70 -20.42
N TYR A 252 47.15 41.76 -21.09
CA TYR A 252 47.48 41.39 -22.46
C TYR A 252 47.21 42.50 -23.48
N ARG A 253 46.18 43.33 -23.29
CA ARG A 253 45.88 44.48 -24.17
C ARG A 253 46.92 45.59 -24.11
N VAL A 254 47.65 45.72 -23.00
CA VAL A 254 48.71 46.73 -22.83
C VAL A 254 50.06 46.23 -23.37
N ALA A 255 50.20 44.93 -23.58
CA ALA A 255 51.42 44.29 -24.11
C ALA A 255 51.47 44.18 -25.65
N LEU A 256 50.42 44.62 -26.35
CA LEU A 256 50.30 44.72 -27.81
C LEU A 256 50.40 46.20 -28.22
#